data_AF-A0A8J7U6R3-F1
#
_entry.id   AF-A0A8J7U6R3-F1
#
_cell.length_a   1.000
_cell.length_b   1.000
_cell.length_c   1.000
_cell.angle_alpha   90.00
_cell.angle_beta   90.00
_cell.angle_gamma   90.00
#
_symmetry.space_group_name_H-M   'P 1'
#
loop_
_entity.id
_entity.type
_entity.pdbx_description
1 polymer ?
#
loop_
_entity_poly.entity_id
_entity_poly.type
_entity_poly.pdbx_seq_one_letter_code
_entity_poly.pdbx_strand_id
1 'polypeptide(L)'
;MEIHFNKLKLLTGAPIPEDLKTFLEGTFSIAPPPIGLKFNNVEFILEIQYFLDVTCKENYNPKLGYLKFAVTTDGNELIVNLKNDYLSILQSEDGDIDSLGLILKDILNANTYSL
;
A
#
# COMPACT_ATOMS: atom_id res chain seq x y z
N MET A 1 13.86 -0.72 -11.76
CA MET A 1 12.69 0.09 -11.36
C MET A 1 11.71 0.25 -12.53
N GLU A 2 12.15 0.80 -13.66
CA GLU A 2 11.33 0.98 -14.88
C GLU A 2 10.58 -0.29 -15.37
N ILE A 3 11.22 -1.46 -15.27
CA ILE A 3 10.60 -2.76 -15.61
C ILE A 3 9.39 -3.07 -14.70
N HIS A 4 9.44 -2.71 -13.42
CA HIS A 4 8.35 -2.98 -12.47
C HIS A 4 7.14 -2.09 -12.75
N PHE A 5 7.37 -0.81 -13.11
CA PHE A 5 6.28 0.08 -13.50
C PHE A 5 5.64 -0.31 -14.82
N ASN A 6 6.42 -0.81 -15.80
CA ASN A 6 5.85 -1.32 -17.03
C ASN A 6 4.98 -2.56 -16.78
N LYS A 7 5.41 -3.48 -15.91
CA LYS A 7 4.59 -4.63 -15.49
C LYS A 7 3.32 -4.19 -14.76
N LEU A 8 3.43 -3.26 -13.82
CA LEU A 8 2.27 -2.74 -13.08
C LEU A 8 1.29 -1.99 -13.99
N LYS A 9 1.79 -1.23 -14.97
CA LYS A 9 0.98 -0.57 -16.00
C LYS A 9 0.25 -1.57 -16.88
N LEU A 10 0.92 -2.66 -17.28
CA LEU A 10 0.30 -3.75 -18.03
C LEU A 10 -0.77 -4.47 -17.19
N LEU A 11 -0.51 -4.68 -15.91
CA LEU A 11 -1.42 -5.34 -14.98
C LEU A 11 -2.68 -4.49 -14.72
N THR A 12 -2.50 -3.20 -14.47
CA THR A 12 -3.58 -2.26 -14.15
C THR A 12 -4.35 -1.78 -15.38
N GLY A 13 -3.73 -1.80 -16.57
CA GLY A 13 -4.30 -1.24 -17.79
C GLY A 13 -4.37 0.30 -17.78
N ALA A 14 -3.76 0.95 -16.80
CA ALA A 14 -3.83 2.39 -16.59
C ALA A 14 -2.44 2.97 -16.25
N PRO A 15 -2.24 4.29 -16.46
CA PRO A 15 -1.06 4.96 -15.92
C PRO A 15 -0.99 4.80 -14.40
N ILE A 16 0.22 4.53 -13.89
CA ILE A 16 0.46 4.43 -12.44
C ILE A 16 0.45 5.84 -11.83
N PRO A 17 -0.38 6.11 -10.80
CA PRO A 17 -0.38 7.37 -10.08
C PRO A 17 1.00 7.73 -9.52
N GLU A 18 1.33 9.01 -9.47
CA GLU A 18 2.67 9.45 -9.06
C GLU A 18 2.99 9.08 -7.61
N ASP A 19 2.06 9.31 -6.68
CA ASP A 19 2.22 8.92 -5.28
C ASP A 19 2.47 7.40 -5.13
N LEU A 20 1.87 6.58 -6.01
CA LEU A 20 2.11 5.13 -6.03
C LEU A 20 3.50 4.81 -6.57
N LYS A 21 4.01 5.54 -7.56
CA LYS A 21 5.41 5.38 -7.97
C LYS A 21 6.33 5.78 -6.83
N THR A 22 6.17 6.97 -6.27
CA THR A 22 6.98 7.47 -5.14
C THR A 22 6.99 6.48 -3.99
N PHE A 23 5.82 5.91 -3.63
CA PHE A 23 5.74 4.82 -2.68
C PHE A 23 6.59 3.64 -3.13
N LEU A 24 6.34 3.04 -4.29
CA LEU A 24 7.09 1.85 -4.72
C LEU A 24 8.61 2.07 -4.87
N GLU A 25 9.07 3.29 -5.16
CA GLU A 25 10.50 3.64 -5.19
C GLU A 25 11.06 3.89 -3.77
N GLY A 26 10.28 4.54 -2.92
CA GLY A 26 10.67 4.97 -1.57
C GLY A 26 10.52 3.90 -0.49
N THR A 27 9.57 2.99 -0.62
CA THR A 27 9.22 1.95 0.36
C THR A 27 10.37 0.97 0.61
N PHE A 28 11.29 0.81 -0.34
CA PHE A 28 12.51 0.02 -0.14
C PHE A 28 13.67 0.80 0.50
N SER A 29 13.50 2.11 0.78
CA SER A 29 14.58 3.02 1.16
C SER A 29 14.38 3.70 2.53
N ILE A 30 13.17 3.73 3.10
CA ILE A 30 12.88 4.50 4.33
C ILE A 30 13.17 3.67 5.60
N ALA A 31 12.76 2.40 5.64
CA ALA A 31 13.19 1.39 6.59
C ALA A 31 12.57 0.04 6.19
N PRO A 32 13.32 -1.08 6.27
CA PRO A 32 12.76 -2.38 5.95
C PRO A 32 11.72 -2.79 7.02
N PRO A 33 10.66 -3.52 6.65
CA PRO A 33 9.75 -4.11 7.63
C PRO A 33 10.47 -5.23 8.42
N PRO A 34 10.06 -5.52 9.67
CA PRO A 34 8.88 -4.98 10.34
C PRO A 34 9.05 -3.51 10.78
N ILE A 35 8.00 -2.72 10.58
CA ILE A 35 8.03 -1.26 10.75
C ILE A 35 6.71 -0.74 11.30
N GLY A 36 6.79 0.19 12.26
CA GLY A 36 5.66 0.94 12.77
C GLY A 36 5.55 2.29 12.09
N LEU A 37 4.33 2.66 11.72
CA LEU A 37 3.98 3.94 11.11
C LEU A 37 3.07 4.72 12.06
N LYS A 38 3.55 5.88 12.50
CA LYS A 38 2.78 6.82 13.31
C LYS A 38 2.37 8.02 12.48
N PHE A 39 1.07 8.30 12.49
CA PHE A 39 0.46 9.38 11.73
C PHE A 39 0.09 10.56 12.63
N ASN A 40 -0.11 11.72 12.02
CA ASN A 40 -0.57 12.93 12.72
C ASN A 40 -2.10 13.14 12.60
N ASN A 41 -2.75 12.44 11.68
CA ASN A 41 -4.17 12.61 11.32
C ASN A 41 -5.09 11.49 11.82
N VAL A 42 -4.54 10.43 12.42
CA VAL A 42 -5.30 9.31 13.01
C VAL A 42 -4.69 8.89 14.35
N GLU A 43 -5.51 8.33 15.24
CA GLU A 43 -5.13 7.97 16.62
C GLU A 43 -4.63 6.53 16.78
N PHE A 44 -4.19 5.89 15.68
CA PHE A 44 -3.63 4.55 15.72
C PHE A 44 -2.24 4.50 15.08
N ILE A 45 -1.55 3.40 15.33
CA ILE A 45 -0.27 3.05 14.73
C ILE A 45 -0.54 1.92 13.73
N LEU A 46 -0.01 2.05 12.52
CA LEU A 46 -0.05 0.97 11.54
C LEU A 46 1.28 0.21 11.57
N GLU A 47 1.22 -1.07 11.91
CA GLU A 47 2.38 -1.94 11.98
C GLU A 47 2.43 -2.85 10.76
N ILE A 48 3.48 -2.74 9.96
CA ILE A 48 3.69 -3.53 8.74
C ILE A 48 4.72 -4.62 9.01
N GLN A 49 4.37 -5.87 8.75
CA GLN A 49 5.23 -7.04 8.93
C GLN A 49 6.08 -7.33 7.68
N TYR A 50 5.51 -7.22 6.48
CA TYR A 50 6.24 -7.30 5.21
C TYR A 50 5.46 -6.66 4.05
N PHE A 51 6.19 -6.31 2.99
CA PHE A 51 5.61 -5.83 1.74
C PHE A 51 5.32 -6.98 0.78
N LEU A 52 4.24 -6.85 -0.01
CA LEU A 52 3.87 -7.77 -1.06
C LEU A 52 4.48 -7.35 -2.40
N ASP A 53 4.74 -8.33 -3.28
CA ASP A 53 5.12 -8.03 -4.67
C ASP A 53 3.91 -7.50 -5.44
N VAL A 54 3.85 -6.19 -5.64
CA VAL A 54 2.77 -5.51 -6.37
C VAL A 54 2.73 -5.86 -7.86
N THR A 55 3.77 -6.50 -8.42
CA THR A 55 3.76 -6.97 -9.82
C THR A 55 3.13 -8.35 -9.97
N CYS A 56 2.83 -9.02 -8.86
CA CYS A 56 2.13 -10.29 -8.80
C CYS A 56 0.64 -10.09 -9.11
N LYS A 57 0.09 -10.87 -10.06
CA LYS A 57 -1.31 -10.72 -10.49
C LYS A 57 -2.32 -11.03 -9.38
N GLU A 58 -1.94 -11.91 -8.46
CA GLU A 58 -2.73 -12.32 -7.30
C GLU A 58 -2.97 -11.16 -6.32
N ASN A 59 -2.09 -10.15 -6.35
CA ASN A 59 -2.20 -8.96 -5.52
C ASN A 59 -3.04 -7.86 -6.16
N TYR A 60 -3.49 -8.02 -7.40
CA TYR A 60 -4.33 -7.03 -8.09
C TYR A 60 -5.71 -7.59 -8.42
N ASN A 61 -6.74 -6.89 -7.95
CA ASN A 61 -8.13 -7.16 -8.33
C ASN A 61 -8.57 -6.12 -9.37
N PRO A 62 -8.60 -6.44 -10.67
CA PRO A 62 -8.96 -5.48 -11.72
C PRO A 62 -10.44 -5.05 -11.66
N LYS A 63 -11.33 -5.90 -11.14
CA LYS A 63 -12.76 -5.59 -11.05
C LYS A 63 -13.00 -4.48 -10.04
N LEU A 64 -12.32 -4.53 -8.90
CA LEU A 64 -12.42 -3.53 -7.84
C LEU A 64 -11.39 -2.40 -7.99
N GLY A 65 -10.30 -2.63 -8.73
CA GLY A 65 -9.16 -1.72 -8.83
C GLY A 65 -8.36 -1.68 -7.53
N TYR A 66 -8.26 -2.80 -6.83
CA TYR A 66 -7.58 -2.92 -5.55
C TYR A 66 -6.22 -3.57 -5.74
N LEU A 67 -5.19 -2.99 -5.15
CA LEU A 67 -3.83 -3.52 -5.17
C LEU A 67 -3.36 -3.77 -3.75
N LYS A 68 -3.13 -5.04 -3.41
CA LYS A 68 -2.51 -5.45 -2.15
C LYS A 68 -1.02 -5.07 -2.19
N PHE A 69 -0.52 -4.46 -1.13
CA PHE A 69 0.87 -3.99 -1.10
C PHE A 69 1.64 -4.36 0.17
N ALA A 70 0.97 -4.71 1.26
CA ALA A 70 1.61 -5.07 2.51
C ALA A 70 0.74 -5.98 3.36
N VAL A 71 1.35 -6.58 4.38
CA VAL A 71 0.66 -7.34 5.43
C VAL A 71 1.06 -6.77 6.78
N THR A 72 0.07 -6.58 7.65
CA THR A 72 0.24 -6.08 9.02
C THR A 72 0.83 -7.12 9.96
N THR A 73 1.27 -6.72 11.16
CA THR A 73 1.74 -7.65 12.21
C THR A 73 0.67 -8.62 12.69
N ASP A 74 -0.60 -8.24 12.60
CA ASP A 74 -1.75 -9.10 12.90
C ASP A 74 -2.13 -10.05 11.74
N GLY A 75 -1.43 -9.96 10.60
CA GLY A 75 -1.65 -10.83 9.44
C GLY A 75 -2.67 -10.33 8.42
N ASN A 76 -3.23 -9.13 8.63
CA ASN A 76 -4.23 -8.53 7.74
C ASN A 76 -3.57 -7.83 6.54
N GLU A 77 -4.21 -7.94 5.37
CA GLU A 77 -3.68 -7.40 4.11
C GLU A 77 -4.02 -5.91 3.97
N LEU A 78 -3.03 -5.10 3.58
CA LEU A 78 -3.22 -3.70 3.23
C LEU A 78 -3.37 -3.53 1.72
N ILE A 79 -4.36 -2.74 1.36
CA ILE A 79 -4.83 -2.54 -0.01
C ILE A 79 -4.80 -1.05 -0.32
N VAL A 80 -4.32 -0.67 -1.50
CA VAL A 80 -4.55 0.65 -2.08
C VAL A 80 -5.68 0.57 -3.10
N ASN A 81 -6.65 1.48 -2.99
CA ASN A 81 -7.72 1.63 -3.96
C ASN A 81 -7.24 2.52 -5.12
N LEU A 82 -7.07 1.95 -6.31
CA LEU A 82 -6.58 2.66 -7.49
C LEU A 82 -7.69 3.37 -8.28
N LYS A 83 -8.97 3.20 -7.88
CA LYS A 83 -10.11 3.85 -8.58
C LYS A 83 -10.46 5.22 -8.04
N ASN A 84 -9.99 5.59 -6.85
CA ASN A 84 -10.21 6.92 -6.32
C ASN A 84 -8.97 7.79 -6.54
N ASP A 85 -9.20 9.09 -6.74
CA ASP A 85 -8.13 10.05 -7.01
C ASP A 85 -7.16 10.20 -5.83
N TYR A 86 -7.60 9.80 -4.64
CA TYR A 86 -6.87 9.99 -3.38
C TYR A 86 -6.07 8.76 -2.93
N LEU A 87 -6.13 7.62 -3.64
CA LEU A 87 -5.42 6.39 -3.30
C LEU A 87 -5.63 5.95 -1.84
N SER A 88 -6.89 5.76 -1.46
CA SER A 88 -7.24 5.37 -0.09
C SER A 88 -6.65 4.02 0.31
N ILE A 89 -6.24 3.92 1.56
CA ILE A 89 -5.75 2.69 2.17
C ILE A 89 -6.92 1.96 2.84
N LEU A 90 -7.05 0.69 2.46
CA LEU A 90 -8.02 -0.24 2.98
C LEU A 90 -7.28 -1.40 3.65
N GLN A 91 -7.97 -2.12 4.52
CA GLN A 91 -7.48 -3.34 5.15
C GLN A 91 -8.49 -4.46 4.90
N SER A 92 -7.99 -5.66 4.60
CA SER A 92 -8.82 -6.85 4.56
C SER A 92 -8.66 -7.65 5.84
N GLU A 93 -9.77 -7.85 6.54
CA GLU A 93 -9.86 -8.62 7.79
C GLU A 93 -11.04 -9.59 7.67
N ASP A 94 -10.80 -10.89 7.86
CA ASP A 94 -11.84 -11.94 7.86
C ASP A 94 -12.81 -11.94 6.65
N GLY A 95 -12.35 -11.44 5.50
CA GLY A 95 -13.14 -11.37 4.27
C GLY A 95 -13.90 -10.05 4.07
N ASP A 96 -13.90 -9.18 5.08
CA ASP A 96 -14.37 -7.81 4.98
C ASP A 96 -13.22 -6.89 4.53
N ILE A 97 -13.58 -5.77 3.90
CA ILE A 97 -12.61 -4.75 3.44
C ILE A 97 -13.09 -3.40 3.93
N ASP A 98 -12.33 -2.83 4.86
CA ASP A 98 -12.66 -1.56 5.51
C ASP A 98 -11.62 -0.48 5.19
N SER A 99 -12.07 0.78 5.24
CA SER A 99 -11.17 1.91 5.08
C SER A 99 -10.51 2.26 6.42
N LEU A 100 -9.20 2.49 6.37
CA LEU A 100 -8.43 2.95 7.54
C LEU A 100 -8.52 4.47 7.75
N GLY A 101 -9.24 5.20 6.91
CA GLY A 101 -9.25 6.66 6.92
C GLY A 101 -7.92 7.28 6.48
N LEU A 102 -7.03 6.49 5.89
CA LEU A 102 -5.71 6.90 5.40
C LEU A 102 -5.67 6.96 3.88
N ILE A 103 -4.77 7.77 3.34
CA ILE A 103 -4.38 7.76 1.93
C ILE A 103 -2.90 7.39 1.79
N LEU A 104 -2.48 7.00 0.59
CA LEU A 104 -1.08 6.60 0.34
C LEU A 104 -0.08 7.70 0.71
N LYS A 105 -0.46 8.96 0.54
CA LYS A 105 0.34 10.11 0.95
C LYS A 105 0.55 10.18 2.47
N ASP A 106 -0.38 9.69 3.27
CA ASP A 106 -0.20 9.65 4.73
C ASP A 106 0.90 8.64 5.10
N ILE A 107 0.95 7.49 4.40
CA ILE A 107 2.01 6.48 4.56
C ILE A 107 3.38 7.09 4.22
N LEU A 108 3.47 7.83 3.13
CA LEU A 108 4.71 8.49 2.70
C LEU A 108 5.23 9.54 3.71
N ASN A 109 4.32 10.14 4.49
CA ASN A 109 4.64 11.18 5.47
C ASN A 109 4.64 10.68 6.92
N ALA A 110 4.43 9.39 7.15
CA ALA A 110 4.37 8.82 8.49
C ALA A 110 5.73 8.89 9.17
N ASN A 111 5.72 9.09 10.49
CA ASN A 111 6.92 8.87 11.29
C ASN A 111 7.15 7.38 11.41
N THR A 112 8.32 6.92 10.97
CA THR A 112 8.67 5.51 10.99
C THR A 112 9.50 5.15 12.22
N TYR A 113 9.34 3.92 12.70
CA TYR A 113 10.21 3.34 13.71
C TYR A 113 10.28 1.82 13.54
N SER A 114 11.40 1.23 13.93
CA SER A 114 11.58 -0.23 13.89
C SER A 114 10.78 -0.88 15.01
N LEU A 115 10.12 -2.01 14.70
CA LEU A 115 9.40 -2.86 15.66
C LEU A 115 10.33 -3.89 16.29
#